data_AF-A0AAW0KL61-F1
#
_entry.id   AF-A0AAW0KL61-F1
#
_cell.length_a   1.000
_cell.length_b   1.000
_cell.length_c   1.000
_cell.angle_alpha   90.00
_cell.angle_beta   90.00
_cell.angle_gamma   90.00
#
_symmetry.space_group_name_H-M   'P 1'
#
loop_
_entity.id
_entity.type
_entity.pdbx_description
1 polymer ?
#
loop_
_entity_poly.entity_id
_entity_poly.type
_entity_poly.pdbx_seq_one_letter_code
_entity_poly.pdbx_strand_id
1 'polypeptide(L)'
;MQASKVVRLSIAQVLTVISQKQKGALREAYKKKKYLPLDLRPKKTRAIRRRLTKRQASLKTEREKKKEMYFPMRKYAIKASLKTEREKKKEMYFPMRKYAIKV
;
A
#
# COMPACT_ATOMS: atom_id res chain seq x y z
N MET A 1 -32.12 -13.54 39.09
CA MET A 1 -30.77 -14.08 38.76
C MET A 1 -29.88 -13.03 38.06
N GLN A 2 -29.33 -12.05 38.79
CA GLN A 2 -28.40 -11.04 38.23
C GLN A 2 -26.99 -11.09 38.84
N ALA A 3 -26.83 -11.65 40.04
CA ALA A 3 -25.56 -11.66 40.79
C ALA A 3 -24.40 -12.33 40.01
N SER A 4 -24.61 -13.51 39.42
CA SER A 4 -23.55 -14.24 38.70
C SER A 4 -23.04 -13.49 37.46
N LYS A 5 -23.92 -12.82 36.70
CA LYS A 5 -23.54 -12.04 35.51
C LYS A 5 -22.69 -10.83 35.87
N VAL A 6 -23.09 -10.08 36.90
CA VAL A 6 -22.37 -8.89 37.37
C VAL A 6 -20.98 -9.27 37.90
N VAL A 7 -20.90 -10.33 38.71
CA VAL A 7 -19.63 -10.83 39.26
C VAL A 7 -18.69 -11.31 38.14
N ARG A 8 -19.18 -12.07 37.15
CA ARG A 8 -18.37 -12.50 35.99
C ARG A 8 -17.82 -11.32 35.20
N LEU A 9 -18.63 -10.28 35.00
CA LEU A 9 -18.20 -9.09 34.28
C LEU A 9 -17.12 -8.31 35.06
N SER A 10 -17.31 -8.15 36.37
CA SER A 10 -16.31 -7.50 37.24
C SER A 10 -14.96 -8.24 37.22
N ILE A 11 -14.99 -9.58 37.34
CA ILE A 11 -13.77 -10.40 37.25
C ILE A 11 -13.09 -10.20 35.88
N ALA A 12 -13.86 -10.23 34.78
CA ALA A 12 -13.32 -10.01 33.45
C ALA A 12 -12.70 -8.61 33.26
N GLN A 13 -13.28 -7.58 33.86
CA GLN A 13 -12.76 -6.21 33.82
C GLN A 13 -11.40 -6.13 34.54
N VAL A 14 -11.29 -6.67 35.75
CA VAL A 14 -10.03 -6.70 36.51
C VAL A 14 -8.94 -7.45 35.75
N LEU A 15 -9.25 -8.63 35.22
CA LEU A 15 -8.32 -9.41 34.40
C LEU A 15 -7.87 -8.67 33.15
N THR A 16 -8.78 -7.91 32.52
CA THR A 16 -8.45 -7.11 31.34
C THR A 16 -7.47 -5.99 31.67
N VAL A 17 -7.66 -5.29 32.80
CA VAL A 17 -6.74 -4.25 33.27
C VAL A 17 -5.35 -4.83 33.55
N ILE A 18 -5.28 -5.97 34.23
CA ILE A 18 -4.02 -6.68 34.49
C ILE A 18 -3.32 -7.04 33.18
N SER A 19 -4.05 -7.62 32.22
CA SER A 19 -3.49 -8.01 30.90
C SER A 19 -2.98 -6.80 30.11
N GLN A 20 -3.71 -5.68 30.14
CA GLN A 20 -3.30 -4.44 29.48
C GLN A 20 -2.00 -3.89 30.06
N LYS A 21 -1.90 -3.81 31.40
CA LYS A 21 -0.67 -3.34 32.08
C LYS A 21 0.52 -4.25 31.78
N GLN A 22 0.34 -5.57 31.86
CA GLN A 22 1.39 -6.54 31.55
C GLN A 22 1.88 -6.42 30.10
N LYS A 23 0.95 -6.32 29.13
CA LYS A 23 1.31 -6.10 27.72
C LYS A 23 2.00 -4.76 27.50
N GLY A 24 1.60 -3.70 28.22
CA GLY A 24 2.25 -2.39 28.19
C GLY A 24 3.73 -2.49 28.58
N ALA A 25 4.01 -3.05 29.76
CA ALA A 25 5.38 -3.25 30.25
C ALA A 25 6.22 -4.12 29.29
N LEU A 26 5.64 -5.19 28.73
CA LEU A 26 6.32 -6.01 27.72
C LEU A 26 6.62 -5.23 26.43
N ARG A 27 5.70 -4.38 25.96
CA ARG A 27 5.95 -3.55 24.77
C ARG A 27 7.11 -2.58 24.99
N GLU A 28 7.23 -2.01 26.18
CA GLU A 28 8.34 -1.12 26.55
C GLU A 28 9.66 -1.88 26.59
N ALA A 29 9.70 -3.02 27.28
CA ALA A 29 10.89 -3.86 27.41
C ALA A 29 11.43 -4.36 26.05
N TYR A 30 10.56 -4.55 25.05
CA TYR A 30 10.93 -5.05 23.72
C TYR A 30 10.97 -3.96 22.62
N LYS A 31 10.69 -2.68 22.93
CA LYS A 31 10.50 -1.61 21.93
C LYS A 31 11.67 -1.42 20.94
N LYS A 32 12.91 -1.59 21.40
CA LYS A 32 14.13 -1.39 20.59
C LYS A 32 14.82 -2.70 20.21
N LYS A 33 14.29 -3.84 20.63
CA LYS A 33 14.88 -5.15 20.32
C LYS A 33 14.54 -5.55 18.89
N LYS A 34 15.51 -6.09 18.15
CA LYS A 34 15.34 -6.53 16.76
C LYS A 34 14.23 -7.58 16.60
N TYR A 35 14.15 -8.52 17.54
CA TYR A 35 13.20 -9.63 17.49
C TYR A 35 12.11 -9.45 18.55
N LEU A 36 10.87 -9.34 18.08
CA LEU A 36 9.68 -9.29 18.91
C LEU A 36 9.04 -10.69 19.03
N PRO A 37 8.50 -11.05 20.20
CA PRO A 37 7.58 -12.18 20.37
C PRO A 37 6.39 -12.09 19.40
N LEU A 38 5.84 -13.24 19.00
CA LEU A 38 4.77 -13.32 17.98
C LEU A 38 3.51 -12.53 18.35
N ASP A 39 3.21 -12.40 19.63
CA ASP A 39 2.02 -11.70 20.13
C ASP A 39 2.14 -10.18 20.09
N LEU A 40 3.36 -9.66 20.24
CA LEU A 40 3.63 -8.22 20.19
C LEU A 40 3.80 -7.70 18.76
N ARG A 41 3.99 -8.60 17.78
CA ARG A 41 4.09 -8.24 16.37
C ARG A 41 2.78 -7.62 15.86
N PRO A 42 2.85 -6.66 14.93
CA PRO A 42 1.67 -6.13 14.28
C PRO A 42 0.86 -7.25 13.60
N LYS A 43 -0.44 -7.35 13.93
CA LYS A 43 -1.35 -8.30 13.29
C LYS A 43 -1.73 -7.77 11.91
N LYS A 44 -1.01 -8.22 10.88
CA LYS A 44 -1.24 -7.92 9.46
C LYS A 44 -1.41 -9.22 8.68
N THR A 45 -2.03 -9.15 7.50
CA THR A 45 -2.18 -10.31 6.61
C THR A 45 -0.81 -10.87 6.22
N ARG A 46 -0.77 -12.17 5.89
CA ARG A 46 0.47 -12.86 5.48
C ARG A 46 1.11 -12.20 4.26
N ALA A 47 0.30 -11.78 3.28
CA ALA A 47 0.77 -11.07 2.09
C ALA A 47 1.50 -9.77 2.45
N ILE A 48 0.92 -8.95 3.34
CA ILE A 48 1.54 -7.68 3.77
C ILE A 48 2.82 -7.92 4.58
N ARG A 49 2.93 -9.01 5.34
CA ARG A 49 4.17 -9.35 6.08
C ARG A 49 5.30 -9.80 5.18
N ARG A 50 5.00 -10.40 4.03
CA ARG A 50 5.99 -10.93 3.07
C ARG A 50 6.44 -9.93 2.00
N ARG A 51 5.67 -8.86 1.77
CA ARG A 51 6.04 -7.82 0.80
C ARG A 51 7.34 -7.12 1.19
N LEU A 52 8.00 -6.53 0.22
CA LEU A 52 9.19 -5.71 0.43
C LEU A 52 8.91 -4.52 1.37
N THR A 53 9.92 -4.13 2.15
CA THR A 53 9.85 -2.91 2.95
C THR A 53 9.82 -1.68 2.04
N LYS A 54 9.24 -0.56 2.52
CA LYS A 54 9.17 0.70 1.74
C LYS A 54 10.56 1.15 1.25
N ARG A 55 11.58 1.00 2.10
CA ARG A 55 12.97 1.30 1.76
C ARG A 55 13.44 0.41 0.60
N GLN A 56 13.30 -0.91 0.73
CA GLN A 56 13.70 -1.86 -0.31
C GLN A 56 13.01 -1.57 -1.64
N ALA A 57 11.70 -1.31 -1.62
CA ALA A 57 10.94 -0.97 -2.82
C ALA A 57 11.38 0.36 -3.46
N SER A 58 11.92 1.30 -2.68
CA SER A 58 12.44 2.58 -3.17
C SER A 58 13.92 2.54 -3.58
N LEU A 59 14.64 1.44 -3.35
CA LEU A 59 16.04 1.34 -3.73
C LEU A 59 16.15 1.29 -5.26
N LYS A 60 16.80 2.32 -5.82
CA LYS A 60 17.13 2.40 -7.25
C LYS A 60 18.62 2.19 -7.45
N THR A 61 18.98 1.60 -8.58
CA THR A 61 20.39 1.46 -8.98
C THR A 61 21.01 2.84 -9.23
N GLU A 62 22.33 2.95 -9.15
CA GLU A 62 23.01 4.22 -9.44
C GLU A 62 22.77 4.69 -10.88
N ARG A 63 22.70 3.74 -11.82
CA ARG A 63 22.38 4.00 -13.22
C ARG A 63 20.98 4.60 -13.38
N GLU A 64 19.99 4.03 -12.70
CA GLU A 64 18.61 4.51 -12.73
C GLU A 64 18.50 5.89 -12.09
N LYS A 65 19.15 6.13 -10.94
CA LYS A 65 19.21 7.45 -10.30
C LYS A 65 19.78 8.50 -11.24
N LYS A 66 20.91 8.21 -11.90
CA LYS A 66 21.51 9.10 -12.90
C LYS A 66 20.54 9.40 -14.03
N LYS A 67 19.87 8.37 -14.58
CA LYS A 67 18.87 8.54 -15.64
C LYS A 67 17.72 9.46 -15.21
N GLU A 68 17.20 9.29 -14.00
CA GLU A 68 16.11 10.12 -13.46
C GLU A 68 16.54 11.56 -13.20
N MET A 69 17.78 11.76 -12.71
CA MET A 69 18.34 13.10 -12.51
C MET A 69 18.55 13.84 -13.84
N TYR A 70 19.08 13.16 -14.86
CA TYR A 70 19.37 13.77 -16.17
C TYR A 70 18.11 13.96 -17.02
N PHE A 71 17.18 13.01 -17.00
CA PHE A 71 15.99 13.00 -17.85
C PHE A 71 14.71 12.87 -17.01
N PRO A 72 14.35 13.91 -16.21
CA PRO A 72 13.08 13.91 -15.51
C PRO A 72 11.93 14.00 -16.52
N MET A 73 10.82 13.33 -16.23
CA MET A 73 9.59 13.45 -17.02
C MET A 73 9.07 14.89 -16.91
N ARG A 74 9.21 15.66 -17.99
CA ARG A 74 8.76 17.05 -18.03
C ARG A 74 7.28 17.09 -18.40
N LYS A 75 6.53 17.97 -17.75
CA LYS A 75 5.15 18.28 -18.16
C LYS A 75 5.22 19.30 -19.30
N TYR A 76 4.69 18.95 -20.46
CA TYR A 76 4.57 19.85 -21.60
C TYR A 76 3.21 19.64 -22.28
N ALA A 77 2.73 20.66 -22.98
CA ALA A 77 1.54 20.60 -23.81
C ALA A 77 1.93 20.98 -25.24
N ILE A 78 1.37 20.29 -26.22
CA ILE A 78 1.56 20.61 -27.63
C ILE A 78 0.39 21.49 -28.05
N LYS A 79 0.69 22.65 -28.64
CA LYS A 79 -0.34 23.50 -29.27
C LYS A 79 -0.91 22.71 -30.45
N ALA A 80 -2.23 22.61 -30.56
CA ALA A 80 -2.86 21.96 -31.70
C ALA A 80 -2.49 22.72 -33.00
N SER A 81 -1.48 22.25 -33.71
CA SER A 81 -1.28 22.55 -35.12
C SER A 81 -2.06 21.52 -35.91
N LEU A 82 -2.79 21.99 -36.93
CA LEU A 82 -3.61 21.19 -37.85
C LEU A 82 -2.98 19.82 -38.14
N LYS A 83 -3.79 18.74 -38.06
CA LYS A 83 -3.36 17.35 -38.29
C LYS A 83 -2.40 17.29 -39.48
N THR A 84 -1.27 16.60 -39.31
CA THR A 84 -0.33 16.43 -40.41
C THR A 84 -0.99 15.67 -41.56
N GLU A 85 -0.60 15.95 -42.82
CA GLU A 85 -1.15 15.27 -44.00
C GLU A 85 -1.07 13.73 -43.89
N ARG A 86 -0.09 13.21 -43.13
CA ARG A 86 0.04 11.79 -42.78
C ARG A 86 -1.07 11.29 -41.85
N GLU A 87 -1.44 12.06 -40.83
CA GLU A 87 -2.55 11.72 -39.92
C GLU A 87 -3.90 11.82 -40.63
N LYS A 88 -4.09 12.86 -41.46
CA LYS A 88 -5.27 12.98 -42.34
C LYS A 88 -5.38 11.78 -43.29
N LYS A 89 -4.28 11.38 -43.96
CA LYS A 89 -4.24 10.17 -44.80
C LYS A 89 -4.53 8.91 -44.00
N LYS A 90 -4.03 8.79 -42.76
CA LYS A 90 -4.27 7.60 -41.93
C LYS A 90 -5.74 7.46 -41.52
N GLU A 91 -6.42 8.57 -41.21
CA GLU A 91 -7.87 8.61 -40.97
C GLU A 91 -8.70 8.38 -42.26
N MET A 92 -8.23 8.91 -43.39
CA MET A 92 -8.89 8.77 -44.70
C MET A 92 -8.79 7.36 -45.30
N TYR A 93 -7.61 6.73 -45.19
CA TYR A 93 -7.32 5.40 -45.76
C TYR A 93 -7.66 4.24 -44.82
N PHE A 94 -7.76 4.48 -43.51
CA PHE A 94 -8.18 3.47 -42.55
C PHE A 94 -9.44 3.94 -41.78
N PRO A 95 -10.57 4.17 -42.48
CA PRO A 95 -11.82 4.44 -41.79
C PRO A 95 -12.16 3.16 -41.03
N MET A 96 -12.06 3.20 -39.69
CA MET A 96 -12.54 2.11 -38.85
C MET A 96 -13.97 1.81 -39.28
N ARG A 97 -14.14 0.66 -39.93
CA ARG A 97 -15.43 0.07 -40.24
C ARG A 97 -16.24 0.06 -38.96
N LYS A 98 -17.18 0.99 -38.83
CA LYS A 98 -18.30 0.99 -37.87
C LYS A 98 -19.25 -0.17 -38.17
N TYR A 99 -18.72 -1.36 -38.38
CA TYR A 99 -19.52 -2.57 -38.27
C TYR A 99 -19.28 -3.06 -36.85
N ALA A 100 -20.10 -2.53 -35.96
CA ALA A 100 -20.41 -3.18 -34.71
C ALA A 100 -20.73 -4.65 -35.03
N ILE A 101 -19.88 -5.56 -34.56
CA ILE A 101 -20.30 -6.94 -34.35
C ILE A 101 -21.25 -6.87 -33.16
N LYS A 102 -22.55 -6.88 -33.44
CA LYS A 102 -23.58 -7.17 -32.47
C LYS A 102 -23.57 -8.69 -32.27
N VAL A 103 -22.83 -9.13 -31.25
CA VAL A 103 -23.00 -10.45 -30.62
C VAL A 103 -23.21 -10.19 -29.15
#